data_AF-A0A5R9NF03-F1
#
_entry.id   AF-A0A5R9NF03-F1
#
_cell.length_a   1.000
_cell.length_b   1.000
_cell.length_c   1.000
_cell.angle_alpha   90.00
_cell.angle_beta   90.00
_cell.angle_gamma   90.00
#
_symmetry.space_group_name_H-M   'P 1'
#
loop_
_entity.id
_entity.type
_entity.pdbx_description
1 polymer ?
#
loop_
_entity_poly.entity_id
_entity_poly.type
_entity_poly.pdbx_seq_one_letter_code
_entity_poly.pdbx_strand_id
1 'polypeptide(L)'
;MANHKPIVPDVSVHDYAPAEAIEGNLLDKASDSDGDLLQVQFVNGIRIPNKAGEPGYLTIEGEHGTLTIWSNGSYSYTVNDPSALEPGGVFGENFSFKISDGKGGTDVASLKIGVHTPPQGQYSIDFENAPTEYPGLPDIVSGYAGFKFGDKLDGNLWTVAESGGNEYVVTNPYNPFFERVDGKLFTVEGVDVATNFDPAYEGVDALVTFEGYIGGNKVSEMSLTVYGDTIADGQHISLAALGAVDFIRFDIQPDVEPTGFPQLAFDNFTVLV
;
A
#
# COMPACT_ATOMS: atom_id res chain seq x y z
N MET A 1 18.13 32.38 -21.24
CA MET A 1 18.97 31.37 -20.56
C MET A 1 18.99 30.13 -21.44
N ALA A 2 19.95 29.22 -21.27
CA ALA A 2 19.90 27.93 -21.98
C ALA A 2 18.76 27.09 -21.39
N ASN A 3 18.04 26.37 -22.25
CA ASN A 3 16.99 25.45 -21.83
C ASN A 3 17.63 24.18 -21.26
N HIS A 4 17.25 23.81 -20.05
CA HIS A 4 17.58 22.55 -19.42
C HIS A 4 16.58 21.48 -19.86
N LYS A 5 16.87 20.22 -19.58
CA LYS A 5 15.94 19.13 -19.88
C LYS A 5 15.10 18.87 -18.63
N PRO A 6 13.83 18.48 -18.80
CA PRO A 6 13.04 17.99 -17.69
C PRO A 6 13.60 16.65 -17.20
N ILE A 7 13.21 16.26 -15.99
CA ILE A 7 13.51 14.98 -15.35
C ILE A 7 12.19 14.36 -14.91
N VAL A 8 11.98 13.07 -15.21
CA VAL A 8 10.84 12.31 -14.69
C VAL A 8 11.26 10.91 -14.24
N PRO A 9 10.87 10.45 -13.04
CA PRO A 9 11.15 9.09 -12.60
C PRO A 9 10.14 8.07 -13.16
N ASP A 10 10.51 6.80 -13.11
CA ASP A 10 9.55 5.69 -13.27
C ASP A 10 8.43 5.80 -12.22
N VAL A 11 7.21 5.47 -12.61
CA VAL A 11 6.04 5.35 -11.75
C VAL A 11 5.70 3.87 -11.63
N SER A 12 5.57 3.36 -10.42
CA SER A 12 5.13 1.98 -10.15
C SER A 12 3.92 2.03 -9.25
N VAL A 13 2.86 1.33 -9.64
CA VAL A 13 1.60 1.24 -8.89
C VAL A 13 1.29 -0.22 -8.66
N HIS A 14 0.95 -0.56 -7.42
CA HIS A 14 0.35 -1.83 -7.06
C HIS A 14 -1.09 -1.60 -6.67
N ASP A 15 -2.01 -2.15 -7.45
CA ASP A 15 -3.43 -2.16 -7.14
C ASP A 15 -3.85 -3.53 -6.64
N TYR A 16 -4.75 -3.53 -5.67
CA TYR A 16 -5.30 -4.75 -5.09
C TYR A 16 -6.84 -4.74 -5.13
N ALA A 17 -7.44 -3.71 -5.76
CA ALA A 17 -8.88 -3.56 -5.96
C ALA A 17 -9.20 -3.54 -7.48
N PRO A 18 -9.00 -4.67 -8.20
CA PRO A 18 -9.02 -4.70 -9.67
C PRO A 18 -10.37 -4.32 -10.30
N ALA A 19 -11.43 -4.18 -9.50
CA ALA A 19 -12.74 -3.74 -9.94
C ALA A 19 -12.85 -2.21 -10.13
N GLU A 20 -11.94 -1.44 -9.54
CA GLU A 20 -11.90 0.01 -9.66
C GLU A 20 -10.83 0.46 -10.66
N ALA A 21 -10.97 1.69 -11.15
CA ALA A 21 -9.96 2.26 -12.03
C ALA A 21 -8.76 2.74 -11.21
N ILE A 22 -7.56 2.41 -11.66
CA ILE A 22 -6.31 2.90 -11.10
C ILE A 22 -6.06 4.29 -11.68
N GLU A 23 -6.13 5.32 -10.83
CA GLU A 23 -5.92 6.71 -11.24
C GLU A 23 -4.63 7.29 -10.65
N GLY A 24 -4.02 8.23 -11.35
CA GLY A 24 -2.82 8.91 -10.87
C GLY A 24 -2.34 9.98 -11.84
N ASN A 25 -1.16 10.54 -11.57
CA ASN A 25 -0.53 11.53 -12.44
C ASN A 25 0.98 11.26 -12.60
N LEU A 26 1.42 11.08 -13.85
CA LEU A 26 2.83 10.79 -14.18
C LEU A 26 3.77 11.97 -13.96
N LEU A 27 3.24 13.19 -13.79
CA LEU A 27 4.03 14.40 -13.63
C LEU A 27 4.21 14.83 -12.17
N ASP A 28 3.61 14.14 -11.21
CA ASP A 28 3.67 14.54 -9.78
C ASP A 28 5.10 14.63 -9.23
N LYS A 29 6.02 13.82 -9.78
CA LYS A 29 7.45 13.83 -9.42
C LYS A 29 8.35 14.29 -10.57
N ALA A 30 7.76 14.81 -11.64
CA ALA A 30 8.53 15.40 -12.73
C ALA A 30 9.00 16.81 -12.35
N SER A 31 10.16 17.22 -12.84
CA SER A 31 10.70 18.54 -12.56
C SER A 31 11.43 19.11 -13.78
N ASP A 32 11.49 20.44 -13.81
CA ASP A 32 12.26 21.19 -14.79
C ASP A 32 12.89 22.41 -14.10
N SER A 33 14.19 22.59 -14.25
CA SER A 33 14.93 23.63 -13.54
C SER A 33 14.64 25.04 -14.03
N ASP A 34 14.08 25.17 -15.25
CA ASP A 34 13.66 26.46 -15.81
C ASP A 34 12.21 26.81 -15.41
N GLY A 35 11.48 25.85 -14.82
CA GLY A 35 10.09 26.02 -14.39
C GLY A 35 9.08 25.95 -15.55
N ASP A 36 9.49 25.37 -16.68
CA ASP A 36 8.62 25.19 -17.84
C ASP A 36 7.51 24.17 -17.56
N LEU A 37 6.36 24.37 -18.20
CA LEU A 37 5.21 23.48 -18.05
C LEU A 37 5.49 22.13 -18.72
N LEU A 38 5.38 21.06 -17.94
CA LEU A 38 5.60 19.69 -18.42
C LEU A 38 4.33 19.08 -18.98
N GLN A 39 4.50 18.30 -20.05
CA GLN A 39 3.41 17.56 -20.68
C GLN A 39 3.89 16.17 -21.11
N VAL A 40 3.01 15.18 -20.97
CA VAL A 40 3.19 13.87 -21.62
C VAL A 40 2.88 14.05 -23.11
N GLN A 41 3.81 13.62 -23.97
CA GLN A 41 3.66 13.75 -25.43
C GLN A 41 3.47 12.41 -26.13
N PHE A 42 4.11 11.35 -25.64
CA PHE A 42 4.03 10.03 -26.24
C PHE A 42 3.87 8.95 -25.18
N VAL A 43 3.13 7.90 -25.51
CA VAL A 43 3.06 6.67 -24.73
C VAL A 43 3.17 5.49 -25.68
N ASN A 44 4.07 4.55 -25.38
CA ASN A 44 4.48 3.45 -26.26
C ASN A 44 4.82 3.90 -27.69
N GLY A 45 5.44 5.08 -27.82
CA GLY A 45 5.80 5.69 -29.10
C GLY A 45 4.64 6.34 -29.87
N ILE A 46 3.40 6.25 -29.36
CA ILE A 46 2.21 6.85 -29.96
C ILE A 46 2.03 8.26 -29.40
N ARG A 47 1.85 9.25 -30.29
CA ARG A 47 1.68 10.64 -29.90
C ARG A 47 0.30 10.89 -29.31
N ILE A 48 0.24 11.58 -28.17
CA ILE A 48 -1.02 12.11 -27.63
C ILE A 48 -1.52 13.24 -28.55
N PRO A 49 -2.77 13.16 -29.07
CA PRO A 49 -3.35 14.17 -29.95
C PRO A 49 -3.74 15.45 -29.19
N ASN A 50 -2.75 16.25 -28.79
CA ASN A 50 -2.97 17.53 -28.12
C ASN A 50 -3.70 18.52 -29.04
N LYS A 51 -4.80 19.10 -28.54
CA LYS A 51 -5.53 20.21 -29.16
C LYS A 51 -5.28 21.49 -28.35
N ALA A 52 -5.39 22.65 -29.00
CA ALA A 52 -5.24 23.92 -28.29
C ALA A 52 -6.38 24.10 -27.28
N GLY A 53 -6.05 24.36 -26.01
CA GLY A 53 -7.00 24.71 -24.95
C GLY A 53 -7.50 23.56 -24.08
N GLU A 54 -7.25 22.29 -24.44
CA GLU A 54 -7.63 21.12 -23.64
C GLU A 54 -6.51 20.06 -23.68
N PRO A 55 -6.26 19.34 -22.56
CA PRO A 55 -5.36 18.19 -22.59
C PRO A 55 -5.88 17.16 -23.59
N GLY A 56 -5.07 16.84 -24.61
CA GLY A 56 -5.32 15.67 -25.45
C GLY A 56 -5.21 14.40 -24.62
N TYR A 57 -5.85 13.32 -25.06
CA TYR A 57 -5.74 12.01 -24.43
C TYR A 57 -5.46 10.92 -25.45
N LEU A 58 -4.91 9.82 -24.97
CA LEU A 58 -4.66 8.60 -25.72
C LEU A 58 -5.20 7.42 -24.90
N THR A 59 -5.83 6.47 -25.58
CA THR A 59 -6.22 5.19 -25.00
C THR A 59 -5.36 4.08 -25.60
N ILE A 60 -4.83 3.20 -24.75
CA ILE A 60 -4.01 2.05 -25.11
C ILE A 60 -4.67 0.81 -24.53
N GLU A 61 -5.05 -0.12 -25.39
CA GLU A 61 -5.45 -1.47 -24.98
C GLU A 61 -4.19 -2.25 -24.65
N GLY A 62 -4.02 -2.53 -23.36
CA GLY A 62 -2.98 -3.40 -22.82
C GLY A 62 -3.36 -4.87 -22.90
N GLU A 63 -2.54 -5.72 -22.31
CA GLU A 63 -2.79 -7.17 -22.22
C GLU A 63 -3.92 -7.49 -21.22
N HIS A 64 -3.98 -6.75 -20.11
CA HIS A 64 -4.87 -7.06 -18.99
C HIS A 64 -5.88 -5.94 -18.70
N GLY A 65 -5.63 -4.74 -19.21
CA GLY A 65 -6.53 -3.60 -19.05
C GLY A 65 -6.40 -2.57 -20.16
N THR A 66 -7.04 -1.44 -19.95
CA THR A 66 -7.04 -0.30 -20.86
C THR A 66 -6.53 0.94 -20.14
N LEU A 67 -5.43 1.50 -20.61
CA LEU A 67 -4.88 2.77 -20.11
C LEU A 67 -5.46 3.94 -20.91
N THR A 68 -6.08 4.90 -20.24
CA THR A 68 -6.35 6.24 -20.78
C THR A 68 -5.45 7.25 -20.10
N ILE A 69 -4.72 8.03 -20.90
CA ILE A 69 -3.74 9.01 -20.40
C ILE A 69 -3.89 10.35 -21.10
N TRP A 70 -3.84 11.42 -20.31
CA TRP A 70 -3.94 12.80 -20.76
C TRP A 70 -2.56 13.46 -20.78
N SER A 71 -2.39 14.48 -21.63
CA SER A 71 -1.10 15.18 -21.74
C SER A 71 -0.71 16.01 -20.52
N ASN A 72 -1.64 16.28 -19.61
CA ASN A 72 -1.36 16.87 -18.30
C ASN A 72 -0.79 15.85 -17.29
N GLY A 73 -0.58 14.60 -17.71
CA GLY A 73 -0.01 13.54 -16.89
C GLY A 73 -1.03 12.69 -16.15
N SER A 74 -2.28 13.15 -16.01
CA SER A 74 -3.36 12.34 -15.43
C SER A 74 -3.54 11.07 -16.25
N TYR A 75 -3.83 9.95 -15.59
CA TYR A 75 -4.19 8.70 -16.24
C TYR A 75 -5.24 7.94 -15.43
N SER A 76 -5.92 7.02 -16.11
CA SER A 76 -6.81 6.02 -15.56
C SER A 76 -6.55 4.70 -16.27
N TYR A 77 -6.41 3.62 -15.51
CA TYR A 77 -6.26 2.27 -16.04
C TYR A 77 -7.36 1.37 -15.49
N THR A 78 -8.05 0.65 -16.36
CA THR A 78 -9.15 -0.26 -15.98
C THR A 78 -8.83 -1.67 -16.42
N VAL A 79 -8.91 -2.63 -15.49
CA VAL A 79 -8.73 -4.06 -15.78
C VAL A 79 -9.92 -4.56 -16.61
N ASN A 80 -9.65 -5.29 -17.70
CA ASN A 80 -10.69 -5.73 -18.65
C ASN A 80 -11.57 -6.86 -18.07
N ASP A 81 -10.96 -7.81 -17.38
CA ASP A 81 -11.66 -8.91 -16.70
C ASP A 81 -11.07 -9.18 -15.31
N PRO A 82 -11.51 -8.45 -14.27
CA PRO A 82 -11.08 -8.67 -12.89
C PRO A 82 -11.37 -10.08 -12.37
N SER A 83 -12.33 -10.80 -13.00
CA SER A 83 -12.73 -12.15 -12.58
C SER A 83 -11.88 -13.26 -13.19
N ALA A 84 -11.15 -12.98 -14.26
CA ALA A 84 -10.17 -13.90 -14.84
C ALA A 84 -8.90 -14.04 -13.99
N LEU A 85 -8.83 -13.31 -12.88
CA LEU A 85 -7.68 -13.28 -12.01
C LEU A 85 -7.80 -14.38 -10.96
N GLU A 86 -6.88 -15.33 -11.00
CA GLU A 86 -6.76 -16.35 -9.95
C GLU A 86 -6.48 -15.66 -8.60
N PRO A 87 -7.10 -16.09 -7.49
CA PRO A 87 -6.84 -15.53 -6.17
C PRO A 87 -5.37 -15.54 -5.77
N GLY A 88 -4.87 -14.42 -5.24
CA GLY A 88 -3.46 -14.25 -4.88
C GLY A 88 -2.49 -14.15 -6.07
N GLY A 89 -3.02 -14.01 -7.29
CA GLY A 89 -2.25 -13.79 -8.50
C GLY A 89 -1.85 -12.33 -8.68
N VAL A 90 -0.82 -12.11 -9.50
CA VAL A 90 -0.32 -10.79 -9.88
C VAL A 90 -0.11 -10.75 -11.39
N PHE A 91 -0.59 -9.72 -12.05
CA PHE A 91 -0.18 -9.41 -13.42
C PHE A 91 0.37 -7.99 -13.51
N GLY A 92 1.27 -7.78 -14.46
CA GLY A 92 1.98 -6.53 -14.63
C GLY A 92 1.87 -5.99 -16.04
N GLU A 93 1.55 -4.71 -16.18
CA GLU A 93 1.65 -3.98 -17.45
C GLU A 93 2.69 -2.86 -17.35
N ASN A 94 3.38 -2.60 -18.45
CA ASN A 94 4.41 -1.56 -18.51
C ASN A 94 4.19 -0.66 -19.74
N PHE A 95 4.06 0.65 -19.49
CA PHE A 95 3.86 1.66 -20.51
C PHE A 95 5.02 2.66 -20.49
N SER A 96 5.81 2.72 -21.56
CA SER A 96 6.86 3.73 -21.70
C SER A 96 6.23 5.05 -22.11
N PHE A 97 6.56 6.13 -21.41
CA PHE A 97 6.05 7.47 -21.73
C PHE A 97 7.18 8.47 -21.89
N LYS A 98 6.94 9.50 -22.71
CA LYS A 98 7.88 10.59 -22.98
C LYS A 98 7.23 11.93 -22.63
N ILE A 99 7.91 12.72 -21.82
CA ILE A 99 7.51 14.08 -21.46
C ILE A 99 8.28 15.14 -22.24
N SER A 100 7.79 16.38 -22.22
CA SER A 100 8.49 17.55 -22.78
C SER A 100 8.14 18.83 -22.01
N ASP A 101 9.09 19.75 -22.01
CA ASP A 101 8.98 21.13 -21.52
C ASP A 101 8.38 22.12 -22.54
N GLY A 102 8.11 21.69 -23.78
CA GLY A 102 7.65 22.56 -24.86
C GLY A 102 8.71 23.54 -25.40
N LYS A 103 9.96 23.46 -24.93
CA LYS A 103 11.13 24.25 -25.35
C LYS A 103 12.20 23.43 -26.05
N GLY A 104 12.02 22.11 -26.11
CA GLY A 104 12.87 21.17 -26.84
C GLY A 104 13.58 20.17 -25.93
N GLY A 105 13.47 20.32 -24.61
CA GLY A 105 13.84 19.29 -23.65
C GLY A 105 12.76 18.21 -23.56
N THR A 106 13.23 16.98 -23.39
CA THR A 106 12.38 15.80 -23.25
C THR A 106 13.07 14.77 -22.37
N ASP A 107 12.28 13.96 -21.68
CA ASP A 107 12.74 12.81 -20.90
C ASP A 107 11.78 11.63 -21.05
N VAL A 108 12.24 10.43 -20.70
CA VAL A 108 11.51 9.16 -20.87
C VAL A 108 11.53 8.36 -19.57
N ALA A 109 10.38 7.82 -19.20
CA ALA A 109 10.23 6.91 -18.06
C ALA A 109 9.15 5.86 -18.35
N SER A 110 8.85 5.04 -17.35
CA SER A 110 7.90 3.93 -17.45
C SER A 110 6.81 4.03 -16.38
N LEU A 111 5.57 3.76 -16.75
CA LEU A 111 4.46 3.47 -15.84
C LEU A 111 4.31 1.95 -15.75
N LYS A 112 4.63 1.38 -14.57
CA LYS A 112 4.47 -0.03 -14.25
C LYS A 112 3.22 -0.18 -13.38
N ILE A 113 2.26 -0.96 -13.85
CA ILE A 113 1.02 -1.26 -13.14
C ILE A 113 1.05 -2.74 -12.79
N GLY A 114 1.18 -3.06 -11.50
CA GLY A 114 0.96 -4.39 -10.97
C GLY A 114 -0.44 -4.47 -10.39
N VAL A 115 -1.27 -5.38 -10.86
CA VAL A 115 -2.58 -5.63 -10.27
C VAL A 115 -2.55 -6.99 -9.62
N HIS A 116 -2.92 -7.00 -8.35
CA HIS A 116 -2.96 -8.15 -7.49
C HIS A 116 -4.41 -8.49 -7.20
N THR A 117 -4.73 -9.77 -7.16
CA THR A 117 -6.00 -10.20 -6.56
C THR A 117 -5.84 -10.43 -5.08
N PRO A 118 -6.81 -9.97 -4.27
CA PRO A 118 -6.92 -10.43 -2.91
C PRO A 118 -6.96 -11.96 -2.86
N PRO A 119 -6.32 -12.58 -1.87
CA PRO A 119 -6.37 -14.03 -1.70
C PRO A 119 -7.79 -14.54 -1.42
N GLN A 120 -8.00 -15.85 -1.54
CA GLN A 120 -9.26 -16.55 -1.23
C GLN A 120 -8.99 -17.78 -0.38
N GLY A 121 -9.88 -18.06 0.57
CA GLY A 121 -9.70 -19.14 1.54
C GLY A 121 -8.70 -18.78 2.62
N GLN A 122 -8.04 -19.79 3.18
CA GLN A 122 -7.02 -19.57 4.19
C GLN A 122 -5.73 -19.08 3.51
N TYR A 123 -5.18 -17.97 4.01
CA TYR A 123 -3.99 -17.33 3.45
C TYR A 123 -3.05 -16.88 4.56
N SER A 124 -1.74 -16.99 4.30
CA SER A 124 -0.69 -16.60 5.24
C SER A 124 0.02 -15.34 4.73
N ILE A 125 0.24 -14.38 5.63
CA ILE A 125 0.97 -13.14 5.38
C ILE A 125 2.16 -13.13 6.35
N ASP A 126 3.36 -13.35 5.83
CA ASP A 126 4.62 -13.47 6.58
C ASP A 126 5.55 -12.26 6.39
N PHE A 127 5.13 -11.25 5.61
CA PHE A 127 5.89 -10.02 5.33
C PHE A 127 7.30 -10.21 4.75
N GLU A 128 7.69 -11.44 4.43
CA GLU A 128 8.96 -11.75 3.80
C GLU A 128 9.00 -11.14 2.38
N ASN A 129 9.91 -10.20 2.18
CA ASN A 129 10.04 -9.33 1.01
C ASN A 129 8.84 -8.39 0.81
N ALA A 130 8.21 -7.95 1.90
CA ALA A 130 7.17 -6.92 1.82
C ALA A 130 7.72 -5.67 1.13
N PRO A 131 7.13 -5.23 -0.01
CA PRO A 131 7.61 -4.05 -0.69
C PRO A 131 7.33 -2.82 0.18
N THR A 132 8.27 -1.88 0.18
CA THR A 132 8.08 -0.60 0.84
C THR A 132 7.46 0.42 -0.13
N GLU A 133 6.67 1.36 0.40
CA GLU A 133 5.92 2.35 -0.36
C GLU A 133 6.86 3.16 -1.28
N TYR A 134 8.07 3.44 -0.79
CA TYR A 134 9.12 4.07 -1.57
C TYR A 134 10.48 3.45 -1.28
N PRO A 135 11.38 3.38 -2.28
CA PRO A 135 12.76 2.94 -2.06
C PRO A 135 13.43 3.76 -0.95
N GLY A 136 13.87 3.08 0.11
CA GLY A 136 14.55 3.70 1.25
C GLY A 136 13.63 4.30 2.32
N LEU A 137 12.31 4.26 2.15
CA LEU A 137 11.36 4.43 3.25
C LEU A 137 10.98 3.06 3.81
N PRO A 138 10.70 2.96 5.11
CA PRO A 138 10.40 1.68 5.73
C PRO A 138 8.92 1.30 5.66
N ASP A 139 8.03 2.23 5.32
CA ASP A 139 6.58 2.00 5.28
C ASP A 139 6.20 0.92 4.25
N ILE A 140 5.36 -0.03 4.62
CA ILE A 140 4.88 -1.09 3.73
C ILE A 140 3.98 -0.51 2.63
N VAL A 141 4.04 -1.05 1.42
CA VAL A 141 3.11 -0.65 0.34
C VAL A 141 1.67 -0.90 0.76
N SER A 142 0.81 0.10 0.53
CA SER A 142 -0.63 -0.03 0.72
C SER A 142 -1.20 -1.15 -0.14
N GLY A 143 -1.97 -2.03 0.48
CA GLY A 143 -2.63 -3.14 -0.20
C GLY A 143 -1.84 -4.44 -0.24
N TYR A 144 -0.61 -4.50 0.30
CA TYR A 144 0.16 -5.74 0.40
C TYR A 144 -0.70 -6.95 0.84
N ALA A 145 -0.58 -8.06 0.10
CA ALA A 145 -1.38 -9.27 0.30
C ALA A 145 -2.92 -9.07 0.25
N GLY A 146 -3.40 -7.98 -0.34
CA GLY A 146 -4.83 -7.61 -0.35
C GLY A 146 -5.29 -6.84 0.88
N PHE A 147 -4.37 -6.36 1.71
CA PHE A 147 -4.66 -5.66 2.96
C PHE A 147 -3.96 -4.31 3.05
N LYS A 148 -4.65 -3.34 3.64
CA LYS A 148 -4.02 -2.08 4.07
C LYS A 148 -3.66 -2.21 5.53
N PHE A 149 -2.41 -1.91 5.85
CA PHE A 149 -1.88 -1.86 7.20
C PHE A 149 -1.45 -0.42 7.47
N GLY A 150 -2.05 0.24 8.45
CA GLY A 150 -1.73 1.65 8.70
C GLY A 150 -2.30 2.18 10.00
N ASP A 151 -2.16 3.49 10.18
CA ASP A 151 -2.52 4.19 11.41
C ASP A 151 -3.42 5.41 11.10
N LYS A 152 -4.55 5.55 11.82
CA LYS A 152 -5.65 6.43 11.39
C LYS A 152 -5.41 7.94 11.59
N LEU A 153 -4.30 8.33 12.25
CA LEU A 153 -4.08 9.71 12.70
C LEU A 153 -3.16 10.55 11.80
N ASP A 154 -2.34 9.93 10.96
CA ASP A 154 -1.40 10.62 10.07
C ASP A 154 -1.42 10.08 8.63
N GLY A 155 -2.04 8.92 8.38
CA GLY A 155 -2.04 8.26 7.07
C GLY A 155 -0.76 7.49 6.78
N ASN A 156 0.11 7.31 7.79
CA ASN A 156 1.31 6.49 7.65
C ASN A 156 0.92 5.00 7.65
N LEU A 157 1.63 4.24 6.83
CA LEU A 157 1.50 2.80 6.75
C LEU A 157 2.41 2.16 7.82
N TRP A 158 2.16 0.90 8.18
CA TRP A 158 3.03 0.21 9.12
C TRP A 158 4.45 0.08 8.54
N THR A 159 5.45 0.10 9.42
CA THR A 159 6.88 0.07 9.06
C THR A 159 7.35 -1.37 8.92
N VAL A 160 7.95 -1.74 7.79
CA VAL A 160 8.71 -2.98 7.61
C VAL A 160 10.04 -2.87 8.38
N ALA A 161 10.32 -3.86 9.22
CA ALA A 161 11.53 -4.00 10.00
C ALA A 161 12.17 -5.38 9.75
N GLU A 162 13.48 -5.47 9.93
CA GLU A 162 14.23 -6.73 9.78
C GLU A 162 15.08 -6.98 11.03
N SER A 163 15.02 -8.20 11.57
CA SER A 163 15.92 -8.64 12.63
C SER A 163 16.26 -10.11 12.45
N GLY A 164 17.55 -10.45 12.46
CA GLY A 164 18.00 -11.84 12.34
C GLY A 164 17.64 -12.52 11.01
N GLY A 165 17.32 -11.75 9.96
CA GLY A 165 16.86 -12.25 8.67
C GLY A 165 15.36 -12.58 8.61
N ASN A 166 14.57 -12.14 9.59
CA ASN A 166 13.11 -12.17 9.59
C ASN A 166 12.59 -10.75 9.32
N GLU A 167 11.73 -10.60 8.32
CA GLU A 167 11.05 -9.33 8.02
C GLU A 167 9.65 -9.33 8.68
N TYR A 168 9.28 -8.22 9.32
CA TYR A 168 8.03 -8.08 10.05
C TYR A 168 7.54 -6.64 10.00
N VAL A 169 6.31 -6.38 10.47
CA VAL A 169 5.75 -5.01 10.49
C VAL A 169 5.61 -4.47 11.90
N VAL A 170 5.86 -3.17 12.06
CA VAL A 170 5.76 -2.43 13.32
C VAL A 170 4.73 -1.31 13.17
N THR A 171 3.82 -1.20 14.13
CA THR A 171 2.78 -0.17 14.12
C THR A 171 3.23 1.13 14.76
N ASN A 172 2.56 2.25 14.45
CA ASN A 172 2.47 3.36 15.37
C ASN A 172 1.56 2.96 16.56
N PRO A 173 1.82 3.41 17.81
CA PRO A 173 0.88 3.15 18.91
C PRO A 173 -0.50 3.82 18.74
N TYR A 174 -0.64 4.83 17.87
CA TYR A 174 -1.83 5.67 17.80
C TYR A 174 -2.89 5.14 16.82
N ASN A 175 -3.78 4.28 17.31
CA ASN A 175 -4.89 3.68 16.56
C ASN A 175 -4.43 2.97 15.28
N PRO A 176 -3.60 1.90 15.38
CA PRO A 176 -3.37 1.05 14.25
C PRO A 176 -4.67 0.46 13.72
N PHE A 177 -4.64 0.06 12.47
CA PHE A 177 -5.69 -0.70 11.84
C PHE A 177 -5.15 -1.59 10.72
N PHE A 178 -5.95 -2.59 10.37
CA PHE A 178 -5.84 -3.23 9.07
C PHE A 178 -7.22 -3.56 8.51
N GLU A 179 -7.31 -3.50 7.19
CA GLU A 179 -8.55 -3.72 6.43
C GLU A 179 -8.27 -4.41 5.11
N ARG A 180 -9.30 -5.05 4.54
CA ARG A 180 -9.20 -5.54 3.16
C ARG A 180 -9.37 -4.39 2.19
N VAL A 181 -8.51 -4.36 1.19
CA VAL A 181 -8.54 -3.38 0.09
C VAL A 181 -9.85 -3.39 -0.69
N ASP A 182 -10.53 -4.55 -0.78
CA ASP A 182 -11.78 -4.74 -1.51
C ASP A 182 -13.03 -4.56 -0.62
N GLY A 183 -12.84 -4.19 0.65
CA GLY A 183 -13.92 -3.98 1.63
C GLY A 183 -14.72 -5.23 1.98
N LYS A 184 -14.28 -6.43 1.56
CA LYS A 184 -14.94 -7.68 1.93
C LYS A 184 -14.58 -8.09 3.35
N LEU A 185 -15.41 -8.97 3.90
CA LEU A 185 -15.17 -9.54 5.21
C LEU A 185 -13.97 -10.49 5.20
N PHE A 186 -13.29 -10.59 6.34
CA PHE A 186 -12.24 -11.55 6.62
C PHE A 186 -12.24 -11.92 8.10
N THR A 187 -11.65 -13.06 8.43
CA THR A 187 -11.36 -13.47 9.81
C THR A 187 -9.86 -13.57 9.98
N VAL A 188 -9.32 -13.18 11.14
CA VAL A 188 -7.92 -13.47 11.50
C VAL A 188 -7.89 -14.65 12.45
N GLU A 189 -7.48 -15.80 11.92
CA GLU A 189 -7.43 -17.06 12.65
C GLU A 189 -6.21 -17.14 13.57
N GLY A 190 -5.10 -16.53 13.18
CA GLY A 190 -3.85 -16.47 13.93
C GLY A 190 -2.98 -15.30 13.52
N VAL A 191 -2.12 -14.82 14.42
CA VAL A 191 -1.07 -13.84 14.14
C VAL A 191 -0.01 -13.93 15.24
N ASP A 192 1.26 -13.80 14.86
CA ASP A 192 2.35 -13.62 15.82
C ASP A 192 2.47 -12.14 16.16
N VAL A 193 2.48 -11.82 17.46
CA VAL A 193 2.57 -10.43 17.93
C VAL A 193 3.55 -10.33 19.09
N ALA A 194 4.26 -9.22 19.18
CA ALA A 194 5.04 -8.85 20.34
C ALA A 194 4.97 -7.33 20.54
N THR A 195 5.38 -6.81 21.69
CA THR A 195 5.66 -5.37 21.77
C THR A 195 7.04 -5.10 21.14
N ASN A 196 7.12 -4.15 20.20
CA ASN A 196 8.36 -3.90 19.48
C ASN A 196 9.43 -3.32 20.42
N PHE A 197 10.67 -3.76 20.20
CA PHE A 197 11.82 -3.46 21.04
C PHE A 197 12.31 -2.02 20.79
N ASP A 198 11.66 -1.04 21.42
CA ASP A 198 12.32 0.23 21.71
C ASP A 198 13.17 0.03 22.97
N PRO A 199 14.50 0.24 22.91
CA PRO A 199 15.37 0.16 24.10
C PRO A 199 14.94 1.08 25.25
N ALA A 200 14.11 2.09 25.00
CA ALA A 200 13.51 2.94 26.02
C ALA A 200 12.29 2.31 26.73
N TYR A 201 11.68 1.27 26.15
CA TYR A 201 10.45 0.60 26.60
C TYR A 201 10.60 -0.92 26.69
N GLU A 202 11.82 -1.41 26.97
CA GLU A 202 12.14 -2.84 27.01
C GLU A 202 11.15 -3.66 27.85
N GLY A 203 10.54 -4.67 27.23
CA GLY A 203 9.77 -5.71 27.93
C GLY A 203 8.46 -5.23 28.55
N VAL A 204 7.87 -4.14 28.06
CA VAL A 204 6.59 -3.65 28.57
C VAL A 204 5.45 -4.42 27.92
N ASP A 205 4.59 -4.98 28.76
CA ASP A 205 3.33 -5.59 28.35
C ASP A 205 2.33 -4.50 27.91
N ALA A 206 1.52 -4.81 26.90
CA ALA A 206 0.48 -3.92 26.39
C ALA A 206 -0.89 -4.58 26.56
N LEU A 207 -1.86 -3.88 27.16
CA LEU A 207 -3.25 -4.30 27.05
C LEU A 207 -3.79 -3.79 25.71
N VAL A 208 -4.11 -4.72 24.82
CA VAL A 208 -4.60 -4.38 23.48
C VAL A 208 -6.05 -4.79 23.36
N THR A 209 -6.91 -3.84 22.98
CA THR A 209 -8.28 -4.11 22.57
C THR A 209 -8.37 -4.08 21.06
N PHE A 210 -8.67 -5.23 20.47
CA PHE A 210 -8.95 -5.37 19.05
C PHE A 210 -10.45 -5.15 18.86
N GLU A 211 -10.81 -4.26 17.95
CA GLU A 211 -12.20 -3.91 17.66
C GLU A 211 -12.50 -4.24 16.19
N GLY A 212 -13.51 -5.08 15.97
CA GLY A 212 -13.96 -5.48 14.65
C GLY A 212 -15.12 -4.62 14.17
N TYR A 213 -15.07 -4.21 12.90
CA TYR A 213 -16.06 -3.34 12.28
C TYR A 213 -16.68 -3.97 11.01
N ILE A 214 -17.92 -3.58 10.71
CA ILE A 214 -18.58 -3.84 9.43
C ILE A 214 -19.28 -2.55 8.97
N GLY A 215 -18.94 -2.05 7.78
CA GLY A 215 -19.50 -0.84 7.21
C GLY A 215 -19.33 0.38 8.12
N GLY A 216 -18.20 0.45 8.83
CA GLY A 216 -17.87 1.52 9.78
C GLY A 216 -18.55 1.42 11.16
N ASN A 217 -19.35 0.39 11.42
CA ASN A 217 -19.95 0.15 12.74
C ASN A 217 -19.15 -0.91 13.51
N LYS A 218 -18.83 -0.66 14.77
CA LYS A 218 -18.20 -1.67 15.63
C LYS A 218 -19.20 -2.80 15.88
N VAL A 219 -18.82 -4.04 15.57
CA VAL A 219 -19.66 -5.23 15.73
C VAL A 219 -19.10 -6.24 16.73
N SER A 220 -17.81 -6.19 17.01
CA SER A 220 -17.13 -7.09 17.94
C SER A 220 -15.92 -6.41 18.58
N GLU A 221 -15.48 -6.92 19.73
CA GLU A 221 -14.23 -6.53 20.35
C GLU A 221 -13.67 -7.68 21.18
N MET A 222 -12.35 -7.69 21.37
CA MET A 222 -11.67 -8.57 22.32
C MET A 222 -10.45 -7.87 22.89
N SER A 223 -10.16 -8.10 24.17
CA SER A 223 -8.96 -7.55 24.81
C SER A 223 -8.06 -8.69 25.29
N LEU A 224 -6.76 -8.52 25.12
CA LEU A 224 -5.74 -9.40 25.68
C LEU A 224 -4.47 -8.61 25.99
N THR A 225 -3.64 -9.16 26.87
CA THR A 225 -2.29 -8.66 27.11
C THR A 225 -1.35 -9.21 26.04
N VAL A 226 -0.64 -8.31 25.35
CA VAL A 226 0.53 -8.64 24.52
C VAL A 226 1.77 -8.50 25.39
N TYR A 227 2.50 -9.59 25.57
CA TYR A 227 3.67 -9.61 26.43
C TYR A 227 4.89 -8.99 25.74
N GLY A 228 5.76 -8.38 26.56
CA GLY A 228 7.02 -7.81 26.11
C GLY A 228 8.05 -8.88 25.73
N ASP A 229 8.23 -9.08 24.43
CA ASP A 229 9.21 -9.99 23.85
C ASP A 229 9.68 -9.47 22.48
N THR A 230 10.61 -10.16 21.82
CA THR A 230 10.93 -9.92 20.41
C THR A 230 9.97 -10.67 19.51
N ILE A 231 9.74 -10.20 18.28
CA ILE A 231 8.86 -10.89 17.34
C ILE A 231 9.34 -12.31 17.00
N ALA A 232 10.64 -12.58 17.08
CA ALA A 232 11.21 -13.92 16.89
C ALA A 232 10.74 -14.94 17.94
N ASP A 233 10.38 -14.47 19.13
CA ASP A 233 9.80 -15.23 20.23
C ASP A 233 8.35 -14.75 20.53
N GLY A 234 7.70 -14.14 19.53
CA GLY A 234 6.39 -13.50 19.68
C GLY A 234 5.28 -14.45 20.12
N GLN A 235 4.26 -13.90 20.76
CA GLN A 235 3.08 -14.67 21.14
C GLN A 235 2.20 -14.93 19.92
N HIS A 236 1.88 -16.20 19.69
CA HIS A 236 0.85 -16.56 18.73
C HIS A 236 -0.55 -16.37 19.35
N ILE A 237 -1.35 -15.48 18.78
CA ILE A 237 -2.72 -15.22 19.24
C ILE A 237 -3.74 -15.50 18.13
N SER A 238 -4.96 -15.84 18.53
CA SER A 238 -6.10 -15.92 17.60
C SER A 238 -7.02 -14.73 17.81
N LEU A 239 -7.44 -14.09 16.72
CA LEU A 239 -8.44 -13.02 16.73
C LEU A 239 -9.81 -13.51 16.21
N ALA A 240 -10.00 -14.83 16.07
CA ALA A 240 -11.20 -15.41 15.48
C ALA A 240 -12.50 -15.07 16.25
N ALA A 241 -12.38 -14.68 17.53
CA ALA A 241 -13.50 -14.22 18.34
C ALA A 241 -14.13 -12.90 17.83
N LEU A 242 -13.40 -12.11 17.04
CA LEU A 242 -13.95 -10.94 16.35
C LEU A 242 -14.96 -11.33 15.26
N GLY A 243 -14.90 -12.57 14.76
CA GLY A 243 -15.69 -13.04 13.63
C GLY A 243 -15.22 -12.43 12.30
N ALA A 244 -16.08 -12.54 11.28
CA ALA A 244 -15.80 -11.97 9.97
C ALA A 244 -16.12 -10.47 9.94
N VAL A 245 -15.12 -9.63 9.66
CA VAL A 245 -15.16 -8.16 9.73
C VAL A 245 -14.49 -7.54 8.50
N ASP A 246 -14.78 -6.29 8.15
CA ASP A 246 -14.11 -5.59 7.02
C ASP A 246 -12.95 -4.68 7.46
N PHE A 247 -12.86 -4.40 8.76
CA PHE A 247 -11.86 -3.51 9.35
C PHE A 247 -11.60 -3.90 10.81
N ILE A 248 -10.33 -3.94 11.22
CA ILE A 248 -9.94 -4.11 12.62
C ILE A 248 -9.14 -2.89 13.08
N ARG A 249 -9.53 -2.32 14.22
CA ARG A 249 -8.78 -1.29 14.94
C ARG A 249 -8.14 -1.87 16.19
N PHE A 250 -7.02 -1.30 16.60
CA PHE A 250 -6.34 -1.64 17.83
C PHE A 250 -6.38 -0.42 18.75
N ASP A 251 -6.87 -0.59 19.97
CA ASP A 251 -6.69 0.36 21.07
C ASP A 251 -5.60 -0.20 21.98
N ILE A 252 -4.41 0.41 21.92
CA ILE A 252 -3.22 0.00 22.67
C ILE A 252 -3.15 0.84 23.93
N GLN A 253 -3.33 0.20 25.09
CA GLN A 253 -3.22 0.83 26.39
C GLN A 253 -1.89 0.41 27.03
N PRO A 254 -1.06 1.36 27.51
CA PRO A 254 0.12 1.01 28.29
C PRO A 254 -0.35 0.45 29.64
N ASP A 255 0.17 -0.71 30.05
CA ASP A 255 -0.26 -1.35 31.29
C ASP A 255 0.31 -0.63 32.54
N VAL A 256 1.46 0.05 32.47
CA VAL A 256 1.98 0.85 33.61
C VAL A 256 3.07 1.89 33.24
N GLU A 257 3.12 2.97 34.02
CA GLU A 257 4.19 4.00 34.07
C GLU A 257 5.61 3.41 34.28
N PRO A 258 6.68 4.02 33.71
CA PRO A 258 6.72 5.35 33.11
C PRO A 258 6.52 5.38 31.58
N THR A 259 5.63 6.29 31.17
CA THR A 259 5.43 6.97 29.88
C THR A 259 6.04 6.38 28.60
N GLY A 260 5.33 5.47 27.96
CA GLY A 260 5.45 5.15 26.53
C GLY A 260 4.26 4.33 26.07
N PHE A 261 3.74 4.58 24.87
CA PHE A 261 2.81 3.62 24.25
C PHE A 261 3.67 2.58 23.53
N PRO A 262 3.61 1.29 23.92
CA PRO A 262 4.36 0.27 23.23
C PRO A 262 3.88 0.20 21.77
N GLN A 263 4.84 0.13 20.84
CA GLN A 263 4.54 -0.28 19.48
C GLN A 263 4.28 -1.78 19.48
N LEU A 264 3.46 -2.25 18.56
CA LEU A 264 3.30 -3.68 18.33
C LEU A 264 4.10 -4.08 17.10
N ALA A 265 4.78 -5.21 17.18
CA ALA A 265 5.33 -5.92 16.04
C ALA A 265 4.38 -7.07 15.68
N PHE A 266 4.11 -7.25 14.40
CA PHE A 266 3.28 -8.34 13.91
C PHE A 266 3.97 -9.12 12.79
N ASP A 267 3.69 -10.41 12.76
CA ASP A 267 4.18 -11.34 11.75
C ASP A 267 3.19 -12.51 11.57
N ASN A 268 3.35 -13.29 10.50
CA ASN A 268 2.68 -14.57 10.25
C ASN A 268 1.15 -14.54 10.46
N PHE A 269 0.47 -13.54 9.92
CA PHE A 269 -1.00 -13.55 9.94
C PHE A 269 -1.51 -14.76 9.17
N THR A 270 -2.47 -15.44 9.76
CA THR A 270 -3.31 -16.44 9.09
C THR A 270 -4.72 -15.88 9.01
N VAL A 271 -5.17 -15.60 7.80
CA VAL A 271 -6.48 -15.00 7.54
C VAL A 271 -7.37 -15.95 6.74
N LEU A 272 -8.67 -15.84 6.94
CA LEU A 272 -9.69 -16.49 6.12
C LEU A 272 -10.45 -15.42 5.33
N VAL A 273 -10.38 -15.47 3.99
CA VAL A 273 -10.80 -14.44 3.03
C VAL A 273 -11.67 -14.94 1.88
#